data_AF-A0A0G4HSF9-F1
#
_entry.id   AF-A0A0G4HSF9-F1
#
_cell.length_a   1.000
_cell.length_b   1.000
_cell.length_c   1.000
_cell.angle_alpha   90.00
_cell.angle_beta   90.00
_cell.angle_gamma   90.00
#
_symmetry.space_group_name_H-M   'P 1'
#
loop_
_entity.id
_entity.type
_entity.pdbx_description
1 polymer ?
#
loop_
_entity_poly.entity_id
_entity_poly.type
_entity_poly.pdbx_seq_one_letter_code
_entity_poly.pdbx_strand_id
1 'polypeptide(L)'
;MDAGRRETTEGQEETEREGVANPELRNRDEKEDKAEEKKTETFIAIPEAEEDDDEKPLDFSHLVRTTLWYCRKRGAPCLHRLSIYRRFALRDAFDAAEQRFFSDHEANEDALFLFKAAVTNIHEDGDPNSRSNIESHRGLSSEDLRFANAAYRAEAIVWTVQNPAVAEKVLFQDDDYALLRIFIACLEAATKPPRANVRDFPCLWWAKKLAPGIDLERLPIGELFQAFLRNGKFINQARCLLTGKSPSRETPTDCLTKKQIRQGAPPPCAVCGVDVQSSEYCGGCKMVIYCGTKCQREDWKKKPRGHKRQCPRLRAHVLDVIALEEPVFATRLQGGLRGESAEPMPQRE
;
A
#
# COMPACT_ATOMS: atom_id res chain seq x y z
N MET A 1 67.81 -24.20 -11.78
CA MET A 1 66.41 -24.42 -11.38
C MET A 1 65.57 -23.37 -12.10
N ASP A 2 65.64 -23.31 -13.43
CA ASP A 2 64.81 -24.08 -14.39
C ASP A 2 63.31 -23.94 -14.09
N ALA A 3 62.59 -23.05 -14.81
CA ALA A 3 61.93 -23.25 -16.12
C ALA A 3 60.72 -24.21 -16.02
N GLY A 4 59.55 -24.01 -16.63
CA GLY A 4 58.99 -23.02 -17.54
C GLY A 4 57.46 -23.25 -17.58
N ARG A 5 56.67 -22.20 -17.79
CA ARG A 5 55.93 -21.94 -19.04
C ARG A 5 55.35 -23.21 -19.70
N ARG A 6 54.02 -23.37 -19.64
CA ARG A 6 53.25 -24.21 -20.57
C ARG A 6 52.30 -23.34 -21.39
N GLU A 7 52.64 -23.26 -22.65
CA GLU A 7 51.80 -22.89 -23.78
C GLU A 7 50.89 -24.07 -24.12
N THR A 8 49.66 -23.80 -24.54
CA THR A 8 48.86 -24.70 -25.36
C THR A 8 48.27 -23.91 -26.52
N THR A 9 48.97 -24.04 -27.65
CA THR A 9 48.53 -24.22 -29.04
C THR A 9 47.02 -24.41 -29.28
N GLU A 10 46.45 -23.61 -30.17
CA GLU A 10 46.14 -23.90 -31.59
C GLU A 10 44.86 -24.71 -31.80
N GLY A 11 43.95 -24.10 -32.54
CA GLY A 11 42.72 -24.68 -33.05
C GLY A 11 42.13 -23.72 -34.08
N GLN A 12 42.77 -23.65 -35.24
CA GLN A 12 42.16 -23.16 -36.48
C GLN A 12 41.08 -24.18 -36.90
N GLU A 13 39.90 -23.71 -37.29
CA GLU A 13 39.24 -24.27 -38.47
C GLU A 13 38.26 -23.25 -39.05
N GLU A 14 38.66 -22.73 -40.20
CA GLU A 14 37.83 -22.03 -41.17
C GLU A 14 36.69 -22.95 -41.63
N THR A 15 35.51 -22.39 -41.80
CA THR A 15 34.58 -22.86 -42.85
C THR A 15 33.81 -21.66 -43.36
N GLU A 16 34.46 -20.95 -44.28
CA GLU A 16 33.79 -20.16 -45.30
C GLU A 16 32.87 -21.10 -46.10
N ARG A 17 31.57 -20.85 -46.04
CA ARG A 17 30.63 -21.32 -47.07
C ARG A 17 30.05 -20.10 -47.75
N GLU A 18 30.74 -19.71 -48.83
CA GLU A 18 30.18 -18.91 -49.91
C GLU A 18 28.98 -19.68 -50.50
N GLY A 19 27.78 -19.21 -50.18
CA GLY A 19 26.55 -19.60 -50.84
C GLY A 19 26.36 -18.73 -52.09
N VAL A 20 26.68 -19.31 -53.24
CA VAL A 20 26.44 -18.79 -54.58
C VAL A 20 24.99 -18.26 -54.71
N ALA A 21 24.86 -16.95 -54.91
CA ALA A 21 23.59 -16.33 -55.30
C ALA A 21 23.25 -16.72 -56.75
N ASN A 22 22.15 -17.46 -56.91
CA ASN A 22 21.55 -17.80 -58.18
C ASN A 22 20.69 -16.62 -58.69
N PRO A 23 21.03 -15.95 -59.81
CA PRO A 23 20.29 -14.79 -60.30
C PRO A 23 19.27 -15.21 -61.37
N GLU A 24 18.37 -16.14 -61.08
CA GLU A 24 17.35 -16.59 -62.06
C GLU A 24 15.97 -16.90 -61.46
N LEU A 25 15.57 -16.20 -60.39
CA LEU A 25 14.17 -16.19 -59.91
C LEU A 25 13.77 -14.79 -59.43
N ARG A 26 13.87 -13.81 -60.33
CA ARG A 26 13.28 -12.49 -60.19
C ARG A 26 12.52 -12.25 -61.47
N ASN A 27 11.19 -12.41 -61.44
CA ASN A 27 10.17 -12.07 -62.45
C ASN A 27 9.15 -13.22 -62.61
N ARG A 28 8.35 -13.51 -61.57
CA ARG A 28 7.04 -14.16 -61.84
C ARG A 28 5.92 -14.02 -60.83
N ASP A 29 6.09 -13.39 -59.67
CA ASP A 29 5.02 -13.35 -58.64
C ASP A 29 4.59 -11.94 -58.18
N GLU A 30 4.75 -10.90 -59.01
CA GLU A 30 4.21 -9.54 -58.72
C GLU A 30 2.83 -9.25 -59.35
N LYS A 31 2.09 -10.28 -59.80
CA LYS A 31 0.82 -10.04 -60.53
C LYS A 31 -0.43 -10.77 -60.04
N GLU A 32 -0.40 -11.52 -58.94
CA GLU A 32 -1.61 -12.25 -58.48
C GLU A 32 -2.02 -12.08 -57.00
N ASP A 33 -1.42 -11.14 -56.23
CA ASP A 33 -1.86 -10.84 -54.85
C ASP A 33 -2.56 -9.47 -54.69
N LYS A 34 -3.33 -9.04 -55.69
CA LYS A 34 -4.18 -7.82 -55.60
C LYS A 34 -5.67 -8.09 -55.39
N ALA A 35 -6.06 -9.29 -54.94
CA ALA A 35 -7.48 -9.66 -54.85
C ALA A 35 -7.99 -10.15 -53.48
N GLU A 36 -7.19 -10.21 -52.42
CA GLU A 36 -7.70 -10.79 -51.15
C GLU A 36 -7.24 -10.14 -49.84
N GLU A 37 -7.01 -8.81 -49.86
CA GLU A 37 -6.89 -8.00 -48.64
C GLU A 37 -8.07 -7.02 -48.52
N LYS A 38 -9.26 -7.59 -48.31
CA LYS A 38 -10.46 -6.87 -47.82
C LYS A 38 -10.96 -7.54 -46.54
N LYS A 39 -10.09 -7.66 -45.54
CA LYS A 39 -10.52 -7.89 -44.16
C LYS A 39 -10.77 -6.54 -43.50
N THR A 40 -12.04 -6.14 -43.57
CA THR A 40 -12.77 -5.35 -42.55
C THR A 40 -11.92 -4.89 -41.36
N GLU A 41 -11.26 -3.74 -41.51
CA GLU A 41 -11.03 -2.84 -40.38
C GLU A 41 -12.40 -2.27 -40.02
N THR A 42 -13.03 -2.86 -39.00
CA THR A 42 -14.14 -2.23 -38.30
C THR A 42 -13.55 -1.03 -37.55
N PHE A 43 -13.37 0.08 -38.26
CA PHE A 43 -13.22 1.37 -37.62
C PHE A 43 -14.49 1.59 -36.80
N ILE A 44 -14.32 1.74 -35.49
CA ILE A 44 -15.34 2.36 -34.65
C ILE A 44 -15.50 3.76 -35.23
N ALA A 45 -16.57 3.96 -36.00
CA ALA A 45 -17.00 5.28 -36.42
C ALA A 45 -17.23 6.08 -35.14
N ILE A 46 -16.31 6.99 -34.85
CA ILE A 46 -16.55 8.05 -33.89
C ILE A 46 -17.68 8.87 -34.51
N PRO A 47 -18.83 9.03 -33.82
CA PRO A 47 -19.94 9.80 -34.36
C PRO A 47 -19.42 11.18 -34.77
N GLU A 48 -19.81 11.61 -35.97
CA GLU A 48 -19.48 12.92 -36.53
C GLU A 48 -19.81 13.98 -35.47
N ALA A 49 -18.75 14.58 -34.93
CA ALA A 49 -18.84 15.55 -33.87
C ALA A 49 -19.47 16.81 -34.45
N GLU A 50 -20.55 17.26 -33.82
CA GLU A 50 -21.17 18.55 -34.11
C GLU A 50 -20.09 19.63 -33.96
N GLU A 51 -19.87 20.36 -35.06
CA GLU A 51 -18.99 21.52 -35.15
C GLU A 51 -19.56 22.63 -34.24
N ASP A 52 -19.04 22.79 -33.01
CA ASP A 52 -19.04 24.07 -32.24
C ASP A 52 -18.52 23.89 -30.79
N ASP A 53 -17.35 23.26 -30.62
CA ASP A 53 -16.55 23.46 -29.40
C ASP A 53 -15.07 23.30 -29.78
N ASP A 54 -14.52 24.42 -30.30
CA ASP A 54 -13.15 24.58 -30.76
C ASP A 54 -12.14 23.82 -29.88
N GLU A 55 -11.29 23.02 -30.54
CA GLU A 55 -10.06 22.34 -30.13
C GLU A 55 -9.44 22.81 -28.79
N LYS A 56 -10.13 22.60 -27.66
CA LYS A 56 -9.53 22.86 -26.36
C LYS A 56 -8.42 21.83 -26.18
N PRO A 57 -7.17 22.27 -25.99
CA PRO A 57 -6.07 21.34 -25.80
C PRO A 57 -6.41 20.41 -24.64
N LEU A 58 -6.09 19.13 -24.82
CA LEU A 58 -6.33 18.06 -23.86
C LEU A 58 -5.83 18.50 -22.48
N ASP A 59 -6.75 18.86 -21.59
CA ASP A 59 -6.39 19.36 -20.27
C ASP A 59 -5.78 18.20 -19.46
N PHE A 60 -4.82 18.53 -18.61
CA PHE A 60 -4.15 17.60 -17.70
C PHE A 60 -5.16 16.75 -16.90
N SER A 61 -6.31 17.34 -16.56
CA SER A 61 -7.42 16.63 -15.94
C SER A 61 -7.92 15.43 -16.75
N HIS A 62 -8.07 15.56 -18.06
CA HIS A 62 -8.51 14.48 -18.93
C HIS A 62 -7.49 13.33 -18.96
N LEU A 63 -6.19 13.64 -18.96
CA LEU A 63 -5.13 12.62 -18.94
C LEU A 63 -5.13 11.81 -17.65
N VAL A 64 -5.29 12.48 -16.50
CA VAL A 64 -5.33 11.77 -15.22
C VAL A 64 -6.62 10.97 -15.08
N ARG A 65 -7.80 11.53 -15.40
CA ARG A 65 -9.07 10.77 -15.38
C ARG A 65 -9.04 9.56 -16.32
N THR A 66 -8.50 9.72 -17.54
CA THR A 66 -8.32 8.60 -18.48
C THR A 66 -7.42 7.51 -17.90
N THR A 67 -6.36 7.91 -17.19
CA THR A 67 -5.46 6.98 -16.51
C THR A 67 -6.16 6.25 -15.38
N LEU A 68 -6.95 6.94 -14.57
CA LEU A 68 -7.75 6.33 -13.50
C LEU A 68 -8.76 5.34 -14.04
N TRP A 69 -9.46 5.71 -15.13
CA TRP A 69 -10.36 4.81 -15.83
C TRP A 69 -9.63 3.56 -16.32
N TYR A 70 -8.45 3.71 -16.93
CA TYR A 70 -7.62 2.59 -17.36
C TYR A 70 -7.19 1.70 -16.19
N CYS A 71 -6.78 2.31 -15.07
CA CYS A 71 -6.42 1.60 -13.83
C CYS A 71 -7.61 0.78 -13.29
N ARG A 72 -8.82 1.36 -13.28
CA ARG A 72 -10.05 0.65 -12.88
C ARG A 72 -10.30 -0.58 -13.76
N LYS A 73 -10.19 -0.44 -15.08
CA LYS A 73 -10.39 -1.55 -16.02
C LYS A 73 -9.37 -2.68 -15.83
N ARG A 74 -8.13 -2.33 -15.46
CA ARG A 74 -7.04 -3.29 -15.23
C ARG A 74 -7.02 -3.88 -13.83
N GLY A 75 -7.70 -3.26 -12.86
CA GLY A 75 -7.67 -3.65 -11.45
C GLY A 75 -6.31 -3.41 -10.77
N ALA A 76 -5.45 -2.57 -11.35
CA ALA A 76 -4.13 -2.25 -10.83
C ALA A 76 -3.88 -0.74 -10.95
N PRO A 77 -3.48 -0.07 -9.86
CA PRO A 77 -3.19 1.36 -9.90
C PRO A 77 -1.84 1.61 -10.56
N CYS A 78 -1.84 2.31 -11.70
CA CYS A 78 -0.64 2.73 -12.43
C CYS A 78 -0.17 4.13 -11.98
N LEU A 79 0.08 4.29 -10.67
CA LEU A 79 0.43 5.59 -10.09
C LEU A 79 1.69 6.21 -10.72
N HIS A 80 2.62 5.38 -11.22
CA HIS A 80 3.83 5.86 -11.92
C HIS A 80 3.51 6.77 -13.12
N ARG A 81 2.39 6.53 -13.83
CA ARG A 81 2.00 7.32 -14.99
C ARG A 81 1.58 8.74 -14.62
N LEU A 82 1.11 8.94 -13.40
CA LEU A 82 0.71 10.24 -12.90
C LEU A 82 1.88 11.23 -12.88
N SER A 83 3.03 10.77 -12.41
CA SER A 83 4.28 11.56 -12.41
C SER A 83 4.77 11.94 -13.81
N ILE A 84 4.46 11.10 -14.81
CA ILE A 84 4.85 11.33 -16.20
C ILE A 84 4.07 12.51 -16.75
N TYR A 85 2.75 12.57 -16.51
CA TYR A 85 1.93 13.69 -16.99
C TYR A 85 2.39 15.03 -16.41
N ARG A 86 2.83 15.06 -15.15
CA ARG A 86 3.37 16.27 -14.53
C ARG A 86 4.61 16.82 -15.25
N ARG A 87 5.44 15.94 -15.84
CA ARG A 87 6.61 16.36 -16.62
C ARG A 87 6.26 16.93 -17.99
N PHE A 88 5.08 16.58 -18.53
CA PHE A 88 4.62 17.03 -19.84
C PHE A 88 3.69 18.24 -19.77
N ALA A 89 3.14 18.55 -18.60
CA ALA A 89 2.33 19.75 -18.40
C ALA A 89 3.21 21.01 -18.30
N LEU A 90 2.74 22.13 -18.88
CA LEU A 90 3.32 23.44 -18.63
C LEU A 90 3.11 23.79 -17.14
N ARG A 91 4.17 24.15 -16.41
CA ARG A 91 4.12 24.38 -14.95
C ARG A 91 2.96 25.29 -14.51
N ASP A 92 2.79 26.43 -15.17
CA ASP A 92 1.78 27.42 -14.78
C ASP A 92 0.35 26.93 -15.06
N ALA A 93 0.18 26.08 -16.07
CA ALA A 93 -1.10 25.42 -16.37
C ALA A 93 -1.34 24.21 -15.44
N PHE A 94 -0.29 23.54 -15.03
CA PHE A 94 -0.35 22.38 -14.14
C PHE A 94 -0.89 22.75 -12.77
N ASP A 95 -0.37 23.79 -12.13
CA ASP A 95 -0.81 24.17 -10.77
C ASP A 95 -2.30 24.57 -10.75
N ALA A 96 -2.75 25.27 -11.80
CA ALA A 96 -4.16 25.63 -11.98
C ALA A 96 -5.05 24.42 -12.30
N ALA A 97 -4.57 23.48 -13.10
CA ALA A 97 -5.29 22.24 -13.42
C ALA A 97 -5.32 21.27 -12.24
N GLU A 98 -4.25 21.18 -11.46
CA GLU A 98 -4.13 20.35 -10.25
C GLU A 98 -5.19 20.76 -9.22
N GLN A 99 -5.38 22.07 -8.99
CA GLN A 99 -6.40 22.57 -8.07
C GLN A 99 -7.84 22.31 -8.55
N ARG A 100 -8.06 22.27 -9.86
CA ARG A 100 -9.38 22.01 -10.46
C ARG A 100 -9.66 20.53 -10.67
N PHE A 101 -8.65 19.68 -10.56
CA PHE A 101 -8.70 18.32 -11.07
C PHE A 101 -9.83 17.48 -10.45
N PHE A 102 -9.98 17.63 -9.14
CA PHE A 102 -11.02 17.02 -8.35
C PHE A 102 -11.92 18.06 -7.67
N SER A 103 -12.05 19.27 -8.22
CA SER A 103 -12.96 20.27 -7.64
C SER A 103 -14.43 19.97 -7.95
N ASP A 104 -14.69 19.29 -9.06
CA ASP A 104 -16.06 19.01 -9.51
C ASP A 104 -16.66 17.81 -8.77
N HIS A 105 -17.96 17.87 -8.48
CA HIS A 105 -18.67 16.78 -7.80
C HIS A 105 -18.62 15.46 -8.60
N GLU A 106 -18.61 15.53 -9.93
CA GLU A 106 -18.47 14.37 -10.81
C GLU A 106 -17.11 13.66 -10.64
N ALA A 107 -16.10 14.39 -10.14
CA ALA A 107 -14.76 13.87 -9.91
C ALA A 107 -14.61 13.18 -8.54
N ASN A 108 -15.63 13.24 -7.67
CA ASN A 108 -15.56 12.69 -6.30
C ASN A 108 -15.24 11.19 -6.29
N GLU A 109 -15.86 10.41 -7.18
CA GLU A 109 -15.61 8.97 -7.24
C GLU A 109 -14.19 8.64 -7.73
N ASP A 110 -13.68 9.44 -8.66
CA ASP A 110 -12.31 9.32 -9.17
C ASP A 110 -11.28 9.71 -8.11
N ALA A 111 -11.55 10.80 -7.37
CA ALA A 111 -10.72 11.24 -6.26
C ALA A 111 -10.63 10.18 -5.17
N LEU A 112 -11.79 9.63 -4.76
CA LEU A 112 -11.87 8.56 -3.77
C LEU A 112 -11.20 7.28 -4.24
N PHE A 113 -11.35 6.93 -5.52
CA PHE A 113 -10.70 5.77 -6.08
C PHE A 113 -9.17 5.92 -6.08
N LEU A 114 -8.66 7.06 -6.55
CA LEU A 114 -7.23 7.34 -6.57
C LEU A 114 -6.66 7.40 -5.16
N PHE A 115 -7.35 8.04 -4.22
CA PHE A 115 -6.94 8.08 -2.81
C PHE A 115 -6.83 6.66 -2.23
N LYS A 116 -7.87 5.83 -2.40
CA LYS A 116 -7.86 4.44 -1.95
C LYS A 116 -6.73 3.63 -2.58
N ALA A 117 -6.52 3.78 -3.89
CA ALA A 117 -5.40 3.14 -4.58
C ALA A 117 -4.05 3.56 -3.99
N ALA A 118 -3.89 4.85 -3.67
CA ALA A 118 -2.67 5.39 -3.11
C ALA A 118 -2.38 4.94 -1.67
N VAL A 119 -3.40 4.60 -0.89
CA VAL A 119 -3.23 4.12 0.50
C VAL A 119 -3.28 2.60 0.66
N THR A 120 -3.67 1.84 -0.37
CA THR A 120 -3.78 0.36 -0.30
C THR A 120 -2.54 -0.34 -0.84
N ASN A 121 -2.23 -1.53 -0.32
CA ASN A 121 -1.12 -2.39 -0.77
C ASN A 121 0.29 -1.75 -0.67
N ILE A 122 0.51 -0.80 0.24
CA ILE A 122 1.83 -0.17 0.47
C ILE A 122 2.93 -1.20 0.76
N HIS A 123 2.58 -2.32 1.40
CA HIS A 123 3.53 -3.39 1.70
C HIS A 123 4.08 -4.09 0.45
N GLU A 124 3.43 -3.94 -0.71
CA GLU A 124 3.87 -4.51 -1.99
C GLU A 124 4.82 -3.57 -2.77
N ASP A 125 5.02 -2.33 -2.33
CA ASP A 125 5.76 -1.29 -3.06
C ASP A 125 7.24 -1.61 -3.31
N GLY A 126 7.79 -2.62 -2.63
CA GLY A 126 9.16 -3.10 -2.81
C GLY A 126 9.30 -4.52 -3.31
N ASP A 127 8.20 -5.23 -3.52
CA ASP A 127 8.27 -6.58 -4.07
C ASP A 127 8.48 -6.48 -5.59
N PRO A 128 9.67 -6.84 -6.13
CA PRO A 128 9.90 -6.81 -7.57
C PRO A 128 8.99 -7.78 -8.34
N ASN A 129 8.39 -8.75 -7.64
CA ASN A 129 7.46 -9.72 -8.22
C ASN A 129 5.99 -9.29 -8.11
N SER A 130 5.71 -8.13 -7.50
CA SER A 130 4.34 -7.62 -7.49
C SER A 130 3.91 -7.28 -8.91
N ARG A 131 2.64 -7.54 -9.22
CA ARG A 131 2.11 -7.35 -10.57
C ARG A 131 2.26 -5.89 -11.04
N SER A 132 2.14 -4.93 -10.14
CA SER A 132 2.34 -3.50 -10.43
C SER A 132 3.79 -3.16 -10.76
N ASN A 133 4.75 -3.85 -10.15
CA ASN A 133 6.17 -3.57 -10.30
C ASN A 133 6.80 -4.23 -11.54
N ILE A 134 6.35 -5.44 -11.91
CA ILE A 134 6.83 -6.17 -13.10
C ILE A 134 6.63 -5.36 -14.39
N GLU A 135 5.51 -4.65 -14.49
CA GLU A 135 5.15 -3.89 -15.70
C GLU A 135 5.83 -2.51 -15.78
N SER A 136 6.16 -1.91 -14.63
CA SER A 136 6.45 -0.46 -14.55
C SER A 136 7.95 -0.13 -14.45
N HIS A 137 8.77 -1.03 -13.90
CA HIS A 137 10.12 -0.67 -13.43
C HIS A 137 11.16 -1.77 -13.66
N ARG A 138 11.26 -2.29 -14.89
CA ARG A 138 12.35 -3.21 -15.24
C ARG A 138 13.71 -2.53 -15.03
N GLY A 139 14.55 -3.12 -14.18
CA GLY A 139 15.92 -2.68 -13.95
C GLY A 139 16.14 -1.76 -12.75
N LEU A 140 15.10 -1.38 -12.00
CA LEU A 140 15.28 -0.72 -10.71
C LEU A 140 15.58 -1.74 -9.61
N SER A 141 16.39 -1.34 -8.63
CA SER A 141 16.56 -2.14 -7.41
C SER A 141 15.25 -2.15 -6.59
N SER A 142 15.08 -3.14 -5.71
CA SER A 142 13.91 -3.20 -4.79
C SER A 142 13.82 -1.95 -3.88
N GLU A 143 14.95 -1.30 -3.59
CA GLU A 143 14.97 -0.06 -2.80
C GLU A 143 14.52 1.16 -3.63
N ASP A 144 15.06 1.32 -4.83
CA ASP A 144 14.65 2.41 -5.75
C ASP A 144 13.16 2.31 -6.12
N LEU A 145 12.68 1.08 -6.29
CA LEU A 145 11.28 0.77 -6.57
C LEU A 145 10.35 1.20 -5.43
N ARG A 146 10.75 0.94 -4.17
CA ARG A 146 10.01 1.42 -2.98
C ARG A 146 9.93 2.93 -2.96
N PHE A 147 11.06 3.59 -3.22
CA PHE A 147 11.12 5.04 -3.19
C PHE A 147 10.24 5.66 -4.29
N ALA A 148 10.31 5.13 -5.51
CA ALA A 148 9.48 5.58 -6.63
C ALA A 148 7.98 5.41 -6.33
N ASN A 149 7.57 4.21 -5.88
CA ASN A 149 6.18 3.93 -5.55
C ASN A 149 5.65 4.81 -4.41
N ALA A 150 6.46 5.02 -3.37
CA ALA A 150 6.13 5.92 -2.27
C ALA A 150 5.91 7.36 -2.77
N ALA A 151 6.77 7.87 -3.66
CA ALA A 151 6.61 9.18 -4.28
C ALA A 151 5.31 9.28 -5.10
N TYR A 152 4.96 8.26 -5.88
CA TYR A 152 3.72 8.25 -6.66
C TYR A 152 2.46 8.24 -5.79
N ARG A 153 2.49 7.51 -4.68
CA ARG A 153 1.39 7.51 -3.69
C ARG A 153 1.26 8.85 -3.00
N ALA A 154 2.38 9.44 -2.60
CA ALA A 154 2.41 10.78 -2.01
C ALA A 154 1.70 11.79 -2.90
N GLU A 155 2.07 11.80 -4.18
CA GLU A 155 1.51 12.71 -5.18
C GLU A 155 0.01 12.48 -5.38
N ALA A 156 -0.41 11.22 -5.56
CA ALA A 156 -1.82 10.85 -5.65
C ALA A 156 -2.65 11.28 -4.41
N ILE A 157 -2.08 11.16 -3.21
CA ILE A 157 -2.72 11.61 -1.96
C ILE A 157 -2.85 13.14 -1.95
N VAL A 158 -1.78 13.87 -2.31
CA VAL A 158 -1.81 15.34 -2.34
C VAL A 158 -2.88 15.85 -3.28
N TRP A 159 -3.05 15.23 -4.46
CA TRP A 159 -4.09 15.61 -5.42
C TRP A 159 -5.48 15.34 -4.90
N THR A 160 -5.68 14.20 -4.24
CA THR A 160 -7.02 13.74 -3.86
C THR A 160 -7.50 14.30 -2.53
N VAL A 161 -6.60 14.62 -1.59
CA VAL A 161 -6.98 15.07 -0.24
C VAL A 161 -7.70 16.42 -0.22
N GLN A 162 -7.53 17.22 -1.29
CA GLN A 162 -8.22 18.51 -1.45
C GLN A 162 -9.68 18.35 -1.90
N ASN A 163 -10.06 17.18 -2.44
CA ASN A 163 -11.42 16.91 -2.88
C ASN A 163 -12.38 16.84 -1.67
N PRO A 164 -13.54 17.51 -1.68
CA PRO A 164 -14.47 17.51 -0.57
C PRO A 164 -14.96 16.13 -0.14
N ALA A 165 -15.19 15.19 -1.06
CA ALA A 165 -15.65 13.84 -0.71
C ALA A 165 -14.52 12.99 -0.10
N VAL A 166 -13.27 13.18 -0.55
CA VAL A 166 -12.11 12.57 0.09
C VAL A 166 -11.90 13.19 1.47
N ALA A 167 -11.90 14.51 1.57
CA ALA A 167 -11.78 15.23 2.83
C ALA A 167 -12.89 14.82 3.79
N GLU A 168 -14.14 14.72 3.38
CA GLU A 168 -15.23 14.21 4.20
C GLU A 168 -14.91 12.80 4.71
N LYS A 169 -14.56 11.85 3.85
CA LYS A 169 -14.26 10.49 4.30
C LYS A 169 -13.03 10.38 5.20
N VAL A 170 -12.01 11.19 4.94
CA VAL A 170 -10.75 11.17 5.71
C VAL A 170 -10.90 11.95 7.02
N LEU A 171 -11.63 13.07 7.04
CA LEU A 171 -11.83 13.91 8.22
C LEU A 171 -12.91 13.39 9.17
N PHE A 172 -13.93 12.67 8.66
CA PHE A 172 -14.95 12.04 9.52
C PHE A 172 -14.51 10.68 10.11
N GLN A 173 -13.36 10.15 9.70
CA GLN A 173 -12.70 9.04 10.38
C GLN A 173 -11.54 9.63 11.21
N ASP A 174 -11.85 10.10 12.42
CA ASP A 174 -10.96 10.88 13.31
C ASP A 174 -9.55 10.29 13.51
N ASP A 175 -9.37 8.97 13.34
CA ASP A 175 -8.09 8.29 13.50
C ASP A 175 -7.25 8.23 12.20
N ASP A 176 -7.88 8.28 11.02
CA ASP A 176 -7.21 8.05 9.73
C ASP A 176 -6.51 9.31 9.17
N TYR A 177 -6.98 10.52 9.53
CA TYR A 177 -6.32 11.76 9.13
C TYR A 177 -4.96 11.96 9.80
N ALA A 178 -4.82 11.52 11.06
CA ALA A 178 -3.54 11.56 11.77
C ALA A 178 -2.52 10.62 11.11
N LEU A 179 -2.96 9.43 10.70
CA LEU A 179 -2.14 8.45 10.01
C LEU A 179 -1.71 8.94 8.63
N LEU A 180 -2.62 9.56 7.88
CA LEU A 180 -2.29 10.20 6.60
C LEU A 180 -1.25 11.31 6.77
N ARG A 181 -1.39 12.16 7.79
CA ARG A 181 -0.40 13.21 8.08
C ARG A 181 0.95 12.66 8.51
N ILE A 182 0.99 11.57 9.29
CA ILE A 182 2.26 10.89 9.59
C ILE A 182 2.89 10.33 8.33
N PHE A 183 2.09 9.71 7.47
CA PHE A 183 2.58 9.14 6.22
C PHE A 183 3.20 10.24 5.34
N ILE A 184 2.48 11.35 5.15
CA ILE A 184 3.00 12.52 4.43
C ILE A 184 4.25 13.08 5.12
N ALA A 185 4.27 13.16 6.45
CA ALA A 185 5.45 13.61 7.20
C ALA A 185 6.69 12.75 6.93
N CYS A 186 6.52 11.44 6.71
CA CYS A 186 7.65 10.55 6.45
C CYS A 186 8.11 10.61 5.01
N LEU A 187 7.19 10.82 4.09
CA LEU A 187 7.54 11.14 2.71
C LEU A 187 8.30 12.48 2.64
N GLU A 188 7.83 13.50 3.35
CA GLU A 188 8.53 14.77 3.49
C GLU A 188 9.91 14.56 4.13
N ALA A 189 10.04 13.75 5.19
CA ALA A 189 11.33 13.43 5.80
C ALA A 189 12.31 12.75 4.83
N ALA A 190 11.82 11.76 4.06
CA ALA A 190 12.61 10.98 3.13
C ALA A 190 13.02 11.77 1.88
N THR A 191 12.23 12.77 1.48
CA THR A 191 12.46 13.58 0.27
C THR A 191 13.07 14.95 0.55
N LYS A 192 13.14 15.37 1.82
CA LYS A 192 13.69 16.67 2.24
C LYS A 192 15.16 16.81 1.80
N PRO A 193 15.54 17.89 1.12
CA PRO A 193 16.95 18.20 0.89
C PRO A 193 17.71 18.33 2.23
N PRO A 194 18.98 17.89 2.32
CA PRO A 194 19.74 17.90 3.58
C PRO A 194 19.83 19.25 4.30
N ARG A 195 19.69 20.35 3.54
CA ARG A 195 19.79 21.73 4.03
C ARG A 195 18.44 22.46 4.15
N ALA A 196 17.33 21.83 3.78
CA ALA A 196 16.03 22.49 3.82
C ALA A 196 15.50 22.59 5.26
N ASN A 197 14.79 23.68 5.57
CA ASN A 197 14.25 23.91 6.91
C ASN A 197 13.02 23.01 7.10
N VAL A 198 12.95 22.28 8.22
CA VAL A 198 11.80 21.42 8.54
C VAL A 198 10.48 22.20 8.57
N ARG A 199 10.50 23.51 8.88
CA ARG A 199 9.28 24.34 8.88
C ARG A 199 8.64 24.51 7.51
N ASP A 200 9.39 24.27 6.44
CA ASP A 200 8.90 24.33 5.07
C ASP A 200 8.07 23.08 4.70
N PHE A 201 8.03 22.08 5.60
CA PHE A 201 7.36 20.79 5.44
C PHE A 201 6.33 20.62 6.57
N PRO A 202 5.08 21.09 6.37
CA PRO A 202 4.10 21.23 7.44
C PRO A 202 3.79 19.91 8.17
N CYS A 203 3.75 18.78 7.45
CA CYS A 203 3.45 17.49 8.05
C CYS A 203 4.64 16.94 8.85
N LEU A 204 5.86 17.09 8.35
CA LEU A 204 7.10 16.72 9.00
C LEU A 204 7.32 17.55 10.26
N TRP A 205 7.10 18.85 10.19
CA TRP A 205 7.18 19.72 11.36
C TRP A 205 6.13 19.33 12.41
N TRP A 206 4.90 19.08 11.98
CA TRP A 206 3.82 18.61 12.87
C TRP A 206 4.17 17.26 13.52
N ALA A 207 4.67 16.30 12.75
CA ALA A 207 5.03 14.97 13.23
C ALA A 207 6.24 15.01 14.17
N LYS A 208 7.27 15.83 13.89
CA LYS A 208 8.41 16.05 14.81
C LYS A 208 7.96 16.71 16.12
N LYS A 209 6.93 17.58 16.10
CA LYS A 209 6.33 18.10 17.34
C LYS A 209 5.56 17.04 18.11
N LEU A 210 4.83 16.19 17.39
CA LEU A 210 3.99 15.15 17.98
C LEU A 210 4.81 14.00 18.57
N ALA A 211 5.91 13.63 17.92
CA ALA A 211 6.77 12.54 18.33
C ALA A 211 8.27 12.92 18.19
N PRO A 212 8.79 13.82 19.04
CA PRO A 212 10.15 14.34 18.92
C PRO A 212 11.25 13.28 19.08
N GLY A 213 10.92 12.11 19.62
CA GLY A 213 11.85 10.98 19.75
C GLY A 213 11.87 10.03 18.55
N ILE A 214 11.03 10.25 17.53
CA ILE A 214 11.01 9.42 16.32
C ILE A 214 11.82 10.11 15.23
N ASP A 215 12.91 9.47 14.81
CA ASP A 215 13.69 9.92 13.66
C ASP A 215 13.02 9.47 12.36
N LEU A 216 12.11 10.30 11.86
CA LEU A 216 11.35 10.02 10.63
C LEU A 216 12.23 9.92 9.38
N GLU A 217 13.45 10.47 9.42
CA GLU A 217 14.39 10.41 8.29
C GLU A 217 15.03 9.02 8.17
N ARG A 218 15.09 8.26 9.27
CA ARG A 218 15.66 6.90 9.33
C ARG A 218 14.63 5.80 9.54
N LEU A 219 13.38 6.17 9.81
CA LEU A 219 12.33 5.22 10.13
C LEU A 219 11.85 4.51 8.86
N PRO A 220 11.99 3.17 8.75
CA PRO A 220 11.43 2.44 7.62
C PRO A 220 9.92 2.65 7.57
N ILE A 221 9.38 2.88 6.37
CA ILE A 221 7.94 3.16 6.19
C ILE A 221 7.04 2.03 6.71
N GLY A 222 7.52 0.78 6.70
CA GLY A 222 6.82 -0.37 7.28
C GLY A 222 6.77 -0.38 8.81
N GLU A 223 7.68 0.32 9.48
CA GLU A 223 7.70 0.46 10.95
C GLU A 223 6.98 1.71 11.44
N LEU A 224 6.55 2.55 10.50
CA LEU A 224 5.94 3.85 10.75
C LEU A 224 4.83 3.79 11.80
N PHE A 225 3.83 2.98 11.53
CA PHE A 225 2.67 2.83 12.39
C PHE A 225 3.06 2.34 13.78
N GLN A 226 3.96 1.36 13.87
CA GLN A 226 4.38 0.80 15.14
C GLN A 226 5.19 1.80 15.98
N ALA A 227 6.03 2.62 15.35
CA ALA A 227 6.79 3.65 16.05
C ALA A 227 5.88 4.70 16.69
N PHE A 228 4.83 5.13 15.97
CA PHE A 228 3.85 6.08 16.51
C PHE A 228 2.91 5.46 17.53
N LEU A 229 2.48 4.21 17.36
CA LEU A 229 1.66 3.48 18.35
C LEU A 229 2.42 3.23 19.66
N ARG A 230 3.71 2.86 19.59
CA ARG A 230 4.58 2.71 20.77
C ARG A 230 4.78 4.02 21.52
N ASN A 231 4.68 5.14 20.81
CA ASN A 231 4.64 6.47 21.40
C ASN A 231 3.22 6.78 21.88
N GLY A 232 2.70 5.98 22.84
CA GLY A 232 1.28 5.84 23.24
C GLY A 232 0.52 7.11 23.67
N LYS A 233 1.12 8.29 23.55
CA LYS A 233 0.47 9.60 23.59
C LYS A 233 -0.05 10.05 22.21
N PHE A 234 0.32 9.35 21.15
CA PHE A 234 0.14 9.74 19.76
C PHE A 234 -1.32 10.06 19.39
N ILE A 235 -2.26 9.14 19.58
CA ILE A 235 -3.66 9.33 19.15
C ILE A 235 -4.29 10.52 19.91
N ASN A 236 -4.04 10.60 21.21
CA ASN A 236 -4.59 11.65 22.05
C ASN A 236 -3.98 13.03 21.77
N GLN A 237 -2.66 13.11 21.53
CA GLN A 237 -1.99 14.38 21.20
C GLN A 237 -2.28 14.83 19.76
N ALA A 238 -2.37 13.89 18.81
CA ALA A 238 -2.77 14.19 17.43
C ALA A 238 -4.16 14.83 17.42
N ARG A 239 -5.12 14.25 18.16
CA ARG A 239 -6.48 14.79 18.29
C ARG A 239 -6.51 16.21 18.84
N CYS A 240 -5.71 16.50 19.86
CA CYS A 240 -5.61 17.85 20.44
C CYS A 240 -5.04 18.88 19.46
N LEU A 241 -3.98 18.51 18.72
CA LEU A 241 -3.34 19.39 17.75
C LEU A 241 -4.19 19.63 16.50
N LEU A 242 -4.99 18.64 16.08
CA LEU A 242 -5.82 18.73 14.88
C LEU A 242 -7.11 19.50 15.12
N THR A 243 -7.74 19.33 16.28
CA THR A 243 -9.05 19.94 16.56
C THR A 243 -8.96 21.29 17.27
N GLY A 244 -7.76 21.69 17.73
CA GLY A 244 -7.55 22.91 18.52
C GLY A 244 -8.26 22.89 19.88
N LYS A 245 -8.95 21.80 20.22
CA LYS A 245 -9.60 21.59 21.50
C LYS A 245 -8.60 20.89 22.40
N SER A 246 -8.21 21.57 23.48
CA SER A 246 -7.60 20.89 24.62
C SER A 246 -8.52 19.73 25.00
N PRO A 247 -7.98 18.55 25.34
CA PRO A 247 -8.82 17.47 25.80
C PRO A 247 -9.51 18.02 27.04
N SER A 248 -10.85 18.18 26.97
CA SER A 248 -11.61 18.49 28.16
C SER A 248 -11.25 17.40 29.16
N ARG A 249 -11.20 17.76 30.44
CA ARG A 249 -10.89 16.85 31.54
C ARG A 249 -12.00 15.81 31.75
N GLU A 250 -12.74 15.48 30.69
CA GLU A 250 -13.49 14.26 30.57
C GLU A 250 -12.46 13.14 30.70
N THR A 251 -12.58 12.41 31.80
CA THR A 251 -11.98 11.09 31.94
C THR A 251 -12.20 10.31 30.65
N PRO A 252 -11.27 9.41 30.25
CA PRO A 252 -11.49 8.51 29.11
C PRO A 252 -12.71 7.60 29.37
N THR A 253 -13.90 8.12 29.08
CA THR A 253 -15.22 7.52 29.12
C THR A 253 -15.81 7.99 27.79
N ASP A 254 -15.78 7.26 26.68
CA ASP A 254 -15.86 5.83 26.48
C ASP A 254 -15.04 5.44 25.26
N CYS A 255 -13.95 4.68 25.45
CA CYS A 255 -13.62 3.72 24.42
C CYS A 255 -14.81 2.77 24.38
N LEU A 256 -15.59 2.78 23.29
CA LEU A 256 -16.72 1.87 23.13
C LEU A 256 -16.22 0.46 23.48
N THR A 257 -16.82 -0.11 24.53
CA THR A 257 -16.49 -1.46 24.96
C THR A 257 -16.65 -2.40 23.76
N LYS A 258 -15.94 -3.54 23.73
CA LYS A 258 -16.13 -4.58 22.70
C LYS A 258 -17.62 -4.93 22.51
N LYS A 259 -18.44 -4.76 23.57
CA LYS A 259 -19.90 -4.90 23.53
C LYS A 259 -20.60 -3.78 22.74
N GLN A 260 -20.24 -2.52 22.96
CA GLN A 260 -20.81 -1.37 22.23
C GLN A 260 -20.40 -1.37 20.75
N ILE A 261 -19.15 -1.72 20.42
CA ILE A 261 -18.70 -1.86 19.02
C ILE A 261 -19.53 -2.92 18.29
N ARG A 262 -19.81 -4.06 18.94
CA ARG A 262 -20.65 -5.14 18.39
C ARG A 262 -22.13 -4.75 18.23
N GLN A 263 -22.61 -3.75 18.97
CA GLN A 263 -23.99 -3.26 18.85
C GLN A 263 -24.17 -2.35 17.62
N GLY A 264 -23.13 -1.62 17.21
CA GLY A 264 -23.18 -0.73 16.04
C GLY A 264 -22.93 -1.42 14.70
N ALA A 265 -22.08 -2.44 14.69
CA ALA A 265 -21.74 -3.21 13.48
C ALA A 265 -21.41 -4.67 13.85
N PRO A 266 -22.44 -5.53 14.03
CA PRO A 266 -22.20 -6.94 14.31
C PRO A 266 -21.46 -7.62 13.15
N PRO A 267 -20.49 -8.49 13.43
CA PRO A 267 -19.75 -9.16 12.36
C PRO A 267 -20.65 -10.18 11.61
N PRO A 268 -20.48 -10.32 10.28
CA PRO A 268 -21.22 -11.30 9.50
C PRO A 268 -20.73 -12.73 9.76
N CYS A 269 -21.65 -13.68 9.74
CA CYS A 269 -21.31 -15.10 9.77
C CYS A 269 -20.56 -15.52 8.49
N ALA A 270 -19.43 -16.22 8.64
CA ALA A 270 -18.62 -16.69 7.52
C ALA A 270 -19.32 -17.67 6.55
N VAL A 271 -20.48 -18.22 6.93
CA VAL A 271 -21.23 -19.20 6.12
C VAL A 271 -22.46 -18.59 5.48
N CYS A 272 -23.35 -18.00 6.30
CA CYS A 272 -24.62 -17.47 5.82
C CYS A 272 -24.59 -15.96 5.55
N GLY A 273 -23.53 -15.25 5.94
CA GLY A 273 -23.38 -13.81 5.75
C GLY A 273 -24.24 -12.94 6.66
N VAL A 274 -25.11 -13.53 7.49
CA VAL A 274 -25.99 -12.77 8.39
C VAL A 274 -25.18 -12.16 9.53
N ASP A 275 -25.39 -10.87 9.78
CA ASP A 275 -24.80 -10.16 10.91
C ASP A 275 -25.41 -10.66 12.23
N VAL A 276 -24.55 -11.04 13.18
CA VAL A 276 -24.99 -11.66 14.44
C VAL A 276 -24.52 -10.90 15.67
N GLN A 277 -25.46 -10.55 16.54
CA GLN A 277 -25.18 -9.93 17.83
C GLN A 277 -24.48 -10.91 18.80
N SER A 278 -24.89 -12.18 18.79
CA SER A 278 -24.27 -13.27 19.55
C SER A 278 -23.52 -14.19 18.59
N SER A 279 -22.23 -13.93 18.45
CA SER A 279 -21.38 -14.64 17.50
C SER A 279 -20.46 -15.66 18.19
N GLU A 280 -20.35 -16.87 17.65
CA GLU A 280 -19.39 -17.87 18.12
C GLU A 280 -18.13 -17.81 17.27
N TYR A 281 -16.97 -17.68 17.92
CA TYR A 281 -15.68 -17.76 17.24
C TYR A 281 -15.26 -19.23 17.10
N CYS A 282 -14.50 -19.55 16.05
CA CYS A 282 -13.83 -20.84 15.99
C CYS A 282 -12.93 -21.04 17.21
N GLY A 283 -13.15 -22.10 18.00
CA GLY A 283 -12.31 -22.40 19.17
C GLY A 283 -10.84 -22.67 18.84
N GLY A 284 -10.53 -23.05 17.59
CA GLY A 284 -9.16 -23.31 17.14
C GLY A 284 -8.38 -22.05 16.77
N CYS A 285 -8.89 -21.26 15.82
CA CYS A 285 -8.18 -20.07 15.32
C CYS A 285 -8.65 -18.75 15.92
N LYS A 286 -9.83 -18.70 16.56
CA LYS A 286 -10.48 -17.49 17.11
C LYS A 286 -10.71 -16.33 16.12
N MET A 287 -10.50 -16.53 14.81
CA MET A 287 -10.65 -15.49 13.79
C MET A 287 -11.96 -15.56 13.02
N VAL A 288 -12.45 -16.78 12.77
CA VAL A 288 -13.66 -16.97 11.98
C VAL A 288 -14.88 -16.96 12.89
N ILE A 289 -15.89 -16.21 12.47
CA ILE A 289 -17.09 -15.91 13.23
C ILE A 289 -18.29 -16.63 12.61
N TYR A 290 -19.10 -17.26 13.46
CA TYR A 290 -20.30 -17.98 13.06
C TYR A 290 -21.53 -17.49 13.84
N CYS A 291 -22.70 -17.57 13.22
CA CYS A 291 -23.98 -17.35 13.90
C CYS A 291 -24.34 -18.46 14.89
N GLY A 292 -23.61 -19.59 14.84
CA GLY A 292 -23.74 -20.71 15.78
C GLY A 292 -23.09 -21.99 15.27
N THR A 293 -23.13 -23.02 16.12
CA THR A 293 -22.51 -24.34 15.87
C THR A 293 -22.91 -25.02 14.55
N LYS A 294 -24.13 -24.77 14.04
CA LYS A 294 -24.60 -25.31 12.75
C LYS A 294 -23.72 -24.82 11.59
N CYS A 295 -23.60 -23.49 11.44
CA CYS A 295 -22.75 -22.88 10.41
C CYS A 295 -21.28 -23.27 10.60
N GLN A 296 -20.78 -23.32 11.84
CA GLN A 296 -19.42 -23.76 12.11
C GLN A 296 -19.16 -25.20 11.61
N ARG A 297 -20.09 -26.15 11.86
CA ARG A 297 -19.97 -27.54 11.41
C ARG A 297 -20.07 -27.68 9.89
N GLU A 298 -20.92 -26.88 9.25
CA GLU A 298 -21.05 -26.84 7.80
C GLU A 298 -19.75 -26.35 7.14
N ASP A 299 -19.20 -25.23 7.62
CA ASP A 299 -17.93 -24.71 7.11
C ASP A 299 -16.77 -25.67 7.37
N TRP A 300 -16.75 -26.33 8.53
CA TRP A 300 -15.71 -27.31 8.87
C TRP A 300 -15.65 -28.47 7.87
N LYS A 301 -16.80 -28.93 7.37
CA LYS A 301 -16.90 -30.09 6.47
C LYS A 301 -16.83 -29.72 4.98
N LYS A 302 -17.01 -28.45 4.63
CA LYS A 302 -17.07 -27.98 3.23
C LYS A 302 -15.77 -28.34 2.49
N LYS A 303 -15.89 -28.95 1.31
CA LYS A 303 -14.75 -29.21 0.41
C LYS A 303 -14.99 -28.45 -0.90
N PRO A 304 -13.94 -27.91 -1.55
CA PRO A 304 -12.52 -27.95 -1.17
C PRO A 304 -12.10 -26.85 -0.18
N ARG A 305 -12.98 -25.88 0.12
CA ARG A 305 -12.64 -24.61 0.80
C ARG A 305 -13.03 -24.50 2.27
N GLY A 306 -13.41 -25.59 2.93
CA GLY A 306 -13.89 -25.51 4.31
C GLY A 306 -12.82 -25.12 5.33
N HIS A 307 -13.30 -24.58 6.45
CA HIS A 307 -12.46 -24.04 7.52
C HIS A 307 -11.46 -25.06 8.09
N LYS A 308 -11.75 -26.37 8.04
CA LYS A 308 -10.83 -27.41 8.55
C LYS A 308 -9.41 -27.31 7.99
N ARG A 309 -9.26 -26.92 6.72
CA ARG A 309 -7.93 -26.74 6.08
C ARG A 309 -7.30 -25.38 6.39
N GLN A 310 -8.13 -24.36 6.60
CA GLN A 310 -7.67 -22.98 6.83
C GLN A 310 -7.37 -22.70 8.30
N CYS A 311 -8.03 -23.40 9.22
CA CYS A 311 -7.95 -23.18 10.66
C CYS A 311 -6.50 -23.24 11.19
N PRO A 312 -5.64 -24.22 10.82
CA PRO A 312 -4.25 -24.23 11.27
C PRO A 312 -3.45 -23.02 10.78
N ARG A 313 -3.66 -22.60 9.52
CA ARG A 313 -3.00 -21.43 8.93
C ARG A 313 -3.39 -20.15 9.66
N LEU A 314 -4.71 -19.95 9.86
CA LEU A 314 -5.23 -18.78 10.59
C LEU A 314 -4.76 -18.78 12.04
N ARG A 315 -4.71 -19.95 12.69
CA ARG A 315 -4.22 -20.07 14.06
C ARG A 315 -2.74 -19.66 14.18
N ALA A 316 -1.90 -20.01 13.21
CA ALA A 316 -0.49 -19.60 13.22
C ALA A 316 -0.35 -18.07 13.21
N HIS A 317 -1.15 -17.36 12.41
CA HIS A 317 -1.11 -15.90 12.33
C HIS A 317 -1.70 -15.17 13.56
N VAL A 318 -2.50 -15.86 14.38
CA VAL A 318 -3.16 -15.26 15.56
C VAL A 318 -2.29 -15.36 16.80
N LEU A 319 -1.50 -16.43 16.91
CA LEU A 319 -0.60 -16.60 18.04
C LEU A 319 0.49 -15.54 18.07
N ASP A 320 0.89 -14.99 16.92
CA ASP A 320 1.80 -13.85 16.83
C ASP A 320 1.18 -12.57 17.42
N VAL A 321 -0.15 -12.42 17.39
CA VAL A 321 -0.86 -11.25 17.95
C VAL A 321 -1.18 -11.44 19.43
N ILE A 322 -1.57 -12.65 19.86
CA ILE A 322 -1.88 -12.93 21.27
C ILE A 322 -0.61 -13.02 22.12
N ALA A 323 0.52 -13.48 21.56
CA ALA A 323 1.81 -13.46 22.26
C ALA A 323 2.32 -12.04 22.56
N LEU A 324 1.73 -11.01 21.93
CA LEU A 324 2.01 -9.60 22.22
C LEU A 324 1.11 -9.03 23.33
N GLU A 325 0.07 -9.74 23.77
CA GLU A 325 -0.96 -9.21 24.68
C GLU A 325 -0.91 -9.72 26.14
N GLU A 326 -0.09 -10.71 26.51
CA GLU A 326 0.05 -11.12 27.94
C GLU A 326 1.50 -11.41 28.36
N PRO A 327 1.94 -10.97 29.57
CA PRO A 327 2.66 -9.70 29.70
C PRO A 327 3.95 -9.77 30.56
N VAL A 328 4.59 -8.60 30.69
CA VAL A 328 5.64 -8.16 31.62
C VAL A 328 5.29 -8.35 33.13
N PHE A 329 4.54 -9.40 33.48
CA PHE A 329 4.21 -9.77 34.88
C PHE A 329 5.06 -10.91 35.46
N ALA A 330 6.02 -11.46 34.70
CA ALA A 330 6.91 -12.52 35.20
C ALA A 330 8.13 -12.03 36.00
N THR A 331 8.35 -10.72 36.21
CA THR A 331 9.59 -10.23 36.87
C THR A 331 9.41 -9.77 38.32
N ARG A 332 8.29 -10.11 39.02
CA ARG A 332 8.08 -9.69 40.43
C ARG A 332 7.88 -10.81 41.46
N LEU A 333 8.40 -12.01 41.20
CA LEU A 333 8.44 -13.09 42.21
C LEU A 333 9.83 -13.73 42.45
N GLN A 334 10.92 -13.11 42.01
CA GLN A 334 12.29 -13.60 42.35
C GLN A 334 13.10 -12.65 43.26
N GLY A 335 12.51 -11.55 43.73
CA GLY A 335 13.15 -10.62 44.68
C GLY A 335 12.60 -10.76 46.09
N GLY A 336 12.78 -11.91 46.75
CA GLY A 336 12.18 -12.13 48.07
C GLY A 336 12.69 -13.33 48.86
N LEU A 337 13.95 -13.72 48.72
CA LEU A 337 14.63 -14.64 49.65
C LEU A 337 16.10 -14.19 49.83
N ARG A 338 16.29 -13.03 50.47
CA ARG A 338 17.44 -12.77 51.36
C ARG A 338 16.80 -12.79 52.75
N GLY A 339 17.01 -13.82 53.55
CA GLY A 339 18.26 -14.05 54.25
C GLY A 339 17.98 -13.89 55.75
N GLU A 340 17.21 -14.81 56.32
CA GLU A 340 17.17 -15.00 57.76
C GLU A 340 18.26 -16.02 58.10
N SER A 341 19.35 -15.48 58.63
CA SER A 341 20.44 -16.20 59.28
C SER A 341 19.88 -17.02 60.44
N ALA A 342 19.86 -18.34 60.26
CA ALA A 342 19.64 -19.29 61.35
C ALA A 342 20.88 -19.29 62.27
N GLU A 343 20.67 -18.96 63.54
CA GLU A 343 21.63 -19.15 64.62
C GLU A 343 21.94 -20.64 64.80
N PRO A 344 23.20 -21.03 65.09
CA PRO A 344 23.56 -22.41 65.35
C PRO A 344 23.10 -22.84 66.75
N MET A 345 22.32 -23.93 66.79
CA MET A 345 21.89 -24.60 68.02
C MET A 345 23.09 -25.28 68.73
N PRO A 346 23.17 -25.24 70.08
CA PRO A 346 24.28 -25.83 70.81
C PRO A 346 24.13 -27.36 70.91
N GLN A 347 25.23 -28.06 70.68
CA GLN A 347 25.34 -29.50 70.95
C GLN A 347 25.40 -29.70 72.46
N ARG A 348 24.54 -30.59 72.98
CA ARG A 348 24.68 -31.15 74.32
C ARG A 348 25.20 -32.58 74.22
N GLU A 349 26.18 -32.82 75.07
CA GLU A 349 26.86 -34.08 75.39
C GLU A 349 25.92 -35.14 75.97
#